data_AF-A0A1Y2LFC4-F1
#
_entry.id   AF-A0A1Y2LFC4-F1
#
_cell.length_a   1.000
_cell.length_b   1.000
_cell.length_c   1.000
_cell.angle_alpha   90.00
_cell.angle_beta   90.00
_cell.angle_gamma   90.00
#
_symmetry.space_group_name_H-M   'P 1'
#
loop_
_entity.id
_entity.type
_entity.pdbx_description
1 polymer ?
#
loop_
_entity_poly.entity_id
_entity_poly.type
_entity_poly.pdbx_seq_one_letter_code
_entity_poly.pdbx_strand_id
1 'polypeptide(L)'
;MSKETLAVRVDDDMRLRLETLADAFGQTRSAVINDALRQYVEYQEWQVDIIRSRRDALAAGTAKTVAHEDVLAEFDQRFAD
;
A
#
# COMPACT_ATOMS: atom_id res chain seq x y z
N MET A 1 12.49 20.67 -7.34
CA MET A 1 11.12 20.54 -6.78
C MET A 1 11.00 21.49 -5.61
N SER A 2 10.04 22.40 -5.63
CA SER A 2 9.72 23.26 -4.48
C SER A 2 9.14 22.41 -3.35
N LYS A 3 9.53 22.71 -2.10
CA LYS A 3 8.88 22.11 -0.93
C LYS A 3 7.64 22.94 -0.62
N GLU A 4 6.50 22.26 -0.48
CA GLU A 4 5.25 22.87 -0.03
C GLU A 4 4.98 22.48 1.43
N THR A 5 4.35 23.39 2.19
CA THR A 5 3.99 23.13 3.59
C THR A 5 2.55 22.65 3.65
N LEU A 6 2.33 21.47 4.23
CA LEU A 6 1.02 20.92 4.52
C LEU A 6 0.72 21.02 6.01
N ALA A 7 -0.42 21.63 6.37
CA ALA A 7 -0.92 21.63 7.73
C ALA A 7 -1.94 20.48 7.91
N VAL A 8 -1.66 19.57 8.85
CA VAL A 8 -2.51 18.41 9.13
C VAL A 8 -2.93 18.44 10.59
N ARG A 9 -4.20 18.10 10.85
CA ARG A 9 -4.70 17.91 12.21
C ARG A 9 -4.47 16.48 12.64
N VAL A 10 -3.88 16.30 13.81
CA VAL A 10 -3.68 15.01 14.47
C VAL A 10 -4.14 15.14 15.91
N ASP A 11 -4.58 14.05 16.50
CA ASP A 11 -4.84 13.99 17.95
C ASP A 11 -3.52 13.93 18.74
N ASP A 12 -3.63 14.10 20.06
CA ASP A 12 -2.47 14.13 20.96
C ASP A 12 -1.74 12.78 21.03
N ASP A 13 -2.47 11.67 20.93
CA ASP A 13 -1.86 10.31 20.92
C ASP A 13 -0.96 10.14 19.69
N MET A 14 -1.48 10.46 18.51
CA MET A 14 -0.74 10.40 17.27
C MET A 14 0.49 11.32 17.29
N ARG A 15 0.33 12.55 17.81
CA ARG A 15 1.46 13.47 17.98
C ARG A 15 2.58 12.86 18.83
N LEU A 16 2.24 12.26 19.97
CA LEU A 16 3.21 11.65 20.88
C LEU A 16 3.90 10.42 20.28
N ARG A 17 3.15 9.60 19.54
CA ARG A 17 3.69 8.44 18.82
C ARG A 17 4.69 8.87 17.74
N LEU A 18 4.38 9.93 16.99
CA LEU A 18 5.29 10.48 15.99
C LEU A 18 6.56 11.09 16.62
N GLU A 19 6.45 11.70 17.79
CA GLU A 19 7.61 12.18 18.56
C GLU A 19 8.50 11.03 19.02
N THR A 20 7.90 9.98 19.59
CA THR A 20 8.62 8.78 20.04
C THR A 20 9.39 8.12 18.90
N LEU A 21 8.77 8.01 17.71
CA LEU A 21 9.42 7.46 16.52
C LEU A 21 10.58 8.36 16.05
N ALA A 22 10.38 9.68 16.06
CA ALA A 22 11.41 10.62 15.67
C ALA A 22 12.66 10.50 16.56
N ASP A 23 12.46 10.42 17.88
CA ASP A 23 13.54 10.25 18.85
C ASP A 23 14.27 8.92 18.65
N ALA A 24 13.52 7.81 18.49
CA ALA A 24 14.10 6.49 18.28
C ALA A 24 14.89 6.40 16.96
N PHE A 25 14.48 7.12 15.92
CA PHE A 25 15.17 7.14 14.62
C PHE A 25 16.29 8.19 14.54
N GLY A 26 16.44 9.06 15.55
CA GLY A 26 17.37 10.19 15.50
C GLY A 26 17.03 11.17 14.37
N GLN A 27 15.73 11.36 14.10
CA GLN A 27 15.21 12.20 13.02
C GLN A 27 14.27 13.28 13.56
N THR A 28 13.87 14.22 12.71
CA THR A 28 12.81 15.18 13.07
C THR A 28 11.44 14.55 12.88
N ARG A 29 10.44 15.00 13.66
CA ARG A 29 9.03 14.63 13.47
C ARG A 29 8.57 14.86 12.02
N SER A 30 8.96 15.98 11.42
CA SER A 30 8.63 16.28 10.02
C SER A 30 9.26 15.29 9.03
N ALA A 31 10.47 14.79 9.30
CA ALA A 31 11.10 13.77 8.48
C ALA A 31 10.33 12.44 8.55
N VAL A 32 9.94 12.01 9.77
CA VAL A 32 9.11 10.80 9.96
C VAL A 32 7.76 10.92 9.25
N ILE A 33 7.08 12.07 9.39
CA ILE A 33 5.80 12.31 8.71
C ILE A 33 5.97 12.25 7.20
N ASN A 34 6.98 12.93 6.64
CA ASN A 34 7.21 12.93 5.20
C ASN A 34 7.55 11.54 4.66
N ASP A 35 8.29 10.75 5.43
CA ASP A 35 8.63 9.40 5.05
C ASP A 35 7.41 8.47 5.09
N ALA A 36 6.59 8.56 6.14
CA ALA A 36 5.32 7.83 6.24
C ALA A 36 4.36 8.18 5.10
N LEU A 37 4.23 9.48 4.77
CA LEU A 37 3.41 9.92 3.64
C LEU A 37 3.93 9.38 2.31
N ARG A 38 5.25 9.39 2.10
CA ARG A 38 5.87 8.83 0.88
C ARG A 38 5.55 7.33 0.75
N GLN A 39 5.83 6.56 1.80
CA GLN A 39 5.57 5.12 1.82
C GLN A 39 4.09 4.81 1.57
N TYR A 40 3.19 5.57 2.20
CA TYR A 40 1.75 5.41 1.99
C TYR A 40 1.38 5.67 0.53
N VAL A 41 1.79 6.81 -0.05
CA VAL A 41 1.46 7.16 -1.43
C VAL A 41 2.03 6.13 -2.41
N GLU A 42 3.30 5.76 -2.28
CA GLU A 42 3.94 4.75 -3.14
C GLU A 42 3.18 3.42 -3.11
N TYR A 43 2.76 2.97 -1.92
CA TYR A 43 2.00 1.74 -1.77
C TYR A 43 0.60 1.82 -2.40
N GLN A 44 -0.12 2.93 -2.17
CA GLN A 44 -1.45 3.12 -2.73
C GLN A 44 -1.41 3.27 -4.26
N GLU A 45 -0.43 4.01 -4.80
CA GLU A 45 -0.23 4.16 -6.24
C GLU A 45 0.05 2.81 -6.91
N TRP A 46 0.97 2.03 -6.34
CA TRP A 46 1.25 0.67 -6.81
C TRP A 46 0.00 -0.21 -6.86
N GLN A 47 -0.82 -0.18 -5.80
CA GLN A 47 -2.05 -0.97 -5.74
C GLN A 47 -3.05 -0.53 -6.82
N VAL A 48 -3.25 0.78 -6.94
CA VAL A 48 -4.16 1.37 -7.95
C VAL A 48 -3.70 1.01 -9.35
N ASP A 49 -2.41 1.10 -9.64
CA ASP A 49 -1.85 0.81 -10.95
C ASP A 49 -1.98 -0.67 -11.31
N ILE A 50 -1.73 -1.58 -10.38
CA ILE A 50 -1.98 -3.01 -10.60
C ILE A 50 -3.44 -3.26 -10.90
N ILE A 51 -4.37 -2.74 -10.09
CA ILE A 51 -5.81 -2.97 -10.28
C ILE A 51 -6.25 -2.45 -11.66
N ARG A 52 -5.84 -1.23 -12.02
CA ARG A 52 -6.15 -0.63 -13.32
C ARG A 52 -5.59 -1.49 -14.46
N SER A 53 -4.30 -1.83 -14.40
CA SER A 53 -3.64 -2.67 -15.41
C SER A 53 -4.33 -4.02 -15.59
N ARG A 54 -4.69 -4.71 -14.49
CA ARG A 54 -5.38 -6.00 -14.53
C ARG A 54 -6.79 -5.90 -15.09
N ARG A 55 -7.54 -4.88 -14.68
CA ARG A 55 -8.89 -4.61 -15.20
C ARG A 55 -8.86 -4.34 -16.70
N ASP A 56 -7.91 -3.54 -17.16
CA ASP A 56 -7.80 -3.17 -18.57
C ASP A 56 -7.37 -4.40 -19.41
N ALA A 57 -6.46 -5.25 -18.90
CA ALA A 57 -6.11 -6.51 -19.55
C ALA A 57 -7.28 -7.51 -19.62
N LEU A 58 -8.13 -7.57 -18.59
CA LEU A 58 -9.36 -8.36 -18.60
C LEU A 58 -10.35 -7.86 -19.66
N ALA A 59 -10.58 -6.55 -19.71
CA ALA A 59 -11.45 -5.93 -20.70
C ALA A 59 -10.94 -6.14 -22.14
N ALA A 60 -9.62 -6.16 -22.34
CA ALA A 60 -8.99 -6.43 -23.62
C ALA A 60 -8.88 -7.94 -23.98
N GLY A 61 -9.25 -8.84 -23.06
CA GLY A 61 -9.10 -10.28 -23.26
C GLY A 61 -7.65 -10.78 -23.30
N THR A 62 -6.69 -9.98 -22.82
CA THR A 62 -5.25 -10.32 -22.80
C THR A 62 -4.78 -10.81 -21.44
N ALA A 63 -5.62 -10.68 -20.40
CA ALA A 63 -5.33 -11.21 -19.08
C ALA A 63 -5.31 -12.74 -19.08
N LYS A 64 -4.29 -13.32 -18.43
CA LYS A 64 -4.31 -14.74 -18.07
C LYS A 64 -5.34 -14.95 -16.96
N THR A 65 -6.36 -15.75 -17.23
CA THR A 65 -7.37 -16.18 -16.25
C THR A 65 -7.23 -17.67 -15.97
N VAL A 66 -7.90 -18.14 -14.93
CA VAL A 66 -8.05 -19.55 -14.57
C VAL A 66 -9.54 -19.81 -14.33
N ALA A 67 -10.04 -20.97 -14.78
CA ALA A 67 -11.43 -21.31 -14.54
C ALA A 67 -11.64 -21.62 -13.06
N HIS A 68 -12.84 -21.36 -12.54
CA HIS A 68 -13.16 -21.60 -11.13
C HIS A 68 -12.98 -23.08 -10.75
N GLU A 69 -13.36 -23.99 -11.64
CA GLU A 69 -13.21 -25.45 -11.48
C GLU A 69 -11.75 -25.90 -11.36
N ASP A 70 -10.85 -25.29 -12.13
CA ASP A 70 -9.41 -25.58 -12.04
C ASP A 70 -8.84 -25.14 -10.68
N VAL A 71 -9.28 -23.99 -10.17
CA VAL A 71 -8.87 -23.51 -8.83
C VAL A 71 -9.33 -24.45 -7.73
N LEU A 72 -10.57 -24.94 -7.80
CA LEU A 72 -11.10 -25.89 -6.83
C LEU A 72 -10.33 -27.22 -6.87
N ALA A 73 -10.08 -27.75 -8.06
CA ALA A 73 -9.33 -28.99 -8.22
C ALA A 73 -7.90 -28.88 -7.65
N GLU A 74 -7.21 -27.74 -7.86
CA GLU A 74 -5.88 -27.51 -7.30
C GLU A 74 -5.91 -27.44 -5.76
N PHE A 75 -6.90 -26.77 -5.19
CA PHE A 75 -7.06 -26.67 -3.72
C PHE A 75 -7.36 -28.04 -3.11
N ASP A 76 -8.31 -28.79 -3.67
CA ASP A 76 -8.66 -30.13 -3.20
C ASP A 76 -7.45 -31.07 -3.25
N GLN A 77 -6.63 -30.99 -4.31
CA GLN A 77 -5.39 -31.77 -4.40
C GLN A 77 -4.33 -31.34 -3.39
N ARG A 78 -4.18 -30.03 -3.15
CA ARG A 78 -3.15 -29.48 -2.25
C ARG A 78 -3.44 -29.75 -0.77
N PHE A 79 -4.72 -29.85 -0.42
CA PHE A 79 -5.18 -30.00 0.97
C PHE A 79 -5.90 -31.34 1.22
N ALA A 80 -5.84 -32.29 0.28
CA ALA A 80 -6.15 -33.68 0.57
C ALA A 80 -5.05 -34.24 1.47
N ASP A 81 -5.39 -34.51 2.72
CA ASP A 81 -4.57 -35.03 3.84
C ASP A 81 -3.19 -35.65 3.48
#